data_AF-A0A3D0XQV8-F1
#
_entry.id   AF-A0A3D0XQV8-F1
#
_cell.length_a   1.000
_cell.length_b   1.000
_cell.length_c   1.000
_cell.angle_alpha   90.00
_cell.angle_beta   90.00
_cell.angle_gamma   90.00
#
_symmetry.space_group_name_H-M   'P 1'
#
loop_
_entity.id
_entity.type
_entity.pdbx_description
1 polymer ?
#
loop_
_entity_poly.entity_id
_entity_poly.type
_entity_poly.pdbx_seq_one_letter_code
_entity_poly.pdbx_strand_id
1 'polypeptide(L)'
;TELCREAEISGRVGSETNQRTQVLKEKTGLDPAVAWSKTGKIQLDQEFTVTVSVQKNIGLFGGFGSFPITLRAQATGKSEVYWK
;
A
#
# COMPACT_ATOMS: atom_id res chain seq x y z
N THR A 1 -5.48 3.88 3.48
CA THR A 1 -5.80 3.26 4.78
C THR A 1 -6.19 1.80 4.67
N GLU A 2 -6.93 1.35 3.65
CA GLU A 2 -7.40 -0.06 3.54
C GLU A 2 -6.31 -1.14 3.66
N LEU A 3 -5.17 -0.99 2.96
CA LEU A 3 -4.07 -1.96 3.07
C LEU A 3 -3.52 -2.06 4.49
N CYS A 4 -3.32 -0.90 5.14
CA CYS A 4 -2.88 -0.84 6.52
C CYS A 4 -3.85 -1.60 7.42
N ARG A 5 -5.16 -1.34 7.26
CA ARG A 5 -6.21 -2.01 8.04
C ARG A 5 -6.19 -3.54 7.90
N GLU A 6 -6.00 -4.04 6.68
CA GLU A 6 -5.90 -5.49 6.43
C GLU A 6 -4.73 -6.12 7.18
N ALA A 7 -3.58 -5.45 7.22
CA ALA A 7 -2.40 -5.92 7.94
C ALA A 7 -2.58 -5.87 9.48
N GLU A 8 -3.32 -4.88 10.01
CA GLU A 8 -3.65 -4.77 11.44
C GLU A 8 -4.48 -5.97 11.90
N ILE A 9 -5.57 -6.26 11.18
CA ILE A 9 -6.55 -7.29 11.57
C ILE A 9 -6.07 -8.72 11.28
N SER A 10 -5.30 -8.93 10.20
CA SER A 10 -4.70 -10.23 9.90
C SER A 10 -3.43 -10.48 10.71
N GLY A 11 -2.87 -9.41 11.29
CA GLY A 11 -1.61 -9.43 12.03
C GLY A 11 -0.42 -9.89 11.20
N ARG A 12 -0.48 -9.71 9.88
CA ARG A 12 0.60 -10.11 8.98
C ARG A 12 0.56 -9.35 7.67
N VAL A 13 1.68 -9.36 6.99
CA VAL A 13 1.82 -8.91 5.60
C VAL A 13 2.16 -10.13 4.76
N GLY A 14 1.23 -10.54 3.90
CA GLY A 14 1.27 -11.81 3.18
C GLY A 14 0.11 -11.96 2.19
N SER A 15 -0.52 -13.13 2.15
CA SER A 15 -1.54 -13.44 1.14
C SER A 15 -2.77 -12.55 1.22
N GLU A 16 -3.23 -12.21 2.43
CA GLU A 16 -4.41 -11.37 2.69
C GLU A 16 -4.17 -9.95 2.19
N THR A 17 -3.01 -9.36 2.54
CA THR A 17 -2.63 -8.03 2.07
C THR A 17 -2.37 -8.01 0.56
N ASN A 18 -1.87 -9.10 -0.01
CA ASN A 18 -1.67 -9.24 -1.46
C ASN A 18 -3.02 -9.33 -2.19
N GLN A 19 -3.96 -10.12 -1.67
CA GLN A 19 -5.30 -10.23 -2.21
C GLN A 19 -6.03 -8.89 -2.12
N ARG A 20 -5.96 -8.19 -0.98
CA ARG A 20 -6.51 -6.84 -0.83
C ARG A 20 -5.88 -5.86 -1.83
N THR A 21 -4.57 -5.94 -2.04
CA THR A 21 -3.87 -5.13 -3.05
C THR A 21 -4.44 -5.39 -4.44
N GLN A 22 -4.61 -6.65 -4.84
CA GLN A 22 -5.17 -6.99 -6.13
C GLN A 22 -6.60 -6.46 -6.31
N VAL A 23 -7.47 -6.64 -5.31
CA VAL A 23 -8.84 -6.10 -5.34
C VAL A 23 -8.84 -4.58 -5.49
N LEU A 24 -7.93 -3.87 -4.83
CA LEU A 24 -7.83 -2.41 -4.97
C LEU A 24 -7.30 -2.00 -6.35
N LYS A 25 -6.37 -2.76 -6.94
CA LYS A 25 -5.90 -2.52 -8.31
C LYS A 25 -7.04 -2.67 -9.31
N GLU A 26 -7.82 -3.74 -9.21
CA GLU A 26 -8.98 -4.00 -10.07
C GLU A 26 -10.05 -2.91 -9.93
N LYS A 27 -10.36 -2.49 -8.70
CA LYS A 27 -11.36 -1.44 -8.43
C LYS A 27 -10.95 -0.05 -8.89
N THR A 28 -9.67 0.30 -8.76
CA THR A 28 -9.17 1.66 -9.07
C THR A 28 -8.64 1.78 -10.49
N GLY A 29 -8.33 0.66 -11.16
CA GLY A 29 -7.61 0.65 -12.43
C GLY A 29 -6.17 1.16 -12.31
N LEU A 30 -5.64 1.30 -11.10
CA LEU A 30 -4.27 1.74 -10.84
C LEU A 30 -3.38 0.53 -10.57
N ASP A 31 -2.11 0.62 -10.98
CA ASP A 31 -1.08 -0.37 -10.67
C ASP A 31 0.06 0.27 -9.85
N PRO A 32 -0.16 0.57 -8.55
CA PRO A 32 0.87 1.15 -7.72
C PRO A 32 1.87 0.09 -7.24
N ALA A 33 3.11 0.54 -7.01
CA ALA A 33 4.09 -0.19 -6.24
C ALA A 33 3.75 -0.10 -4.75
N VAL A 34 3.70 -1.24 -4.06
CA VAL A 34 3.42 -1.32 -2.62
C VAL A 34 4.66 -1.84 -1.91
N ALA A 35 5.16 -1.07 -0.94
CA ALA A 35 6.29 -1.43 -0.10
C ALA A 35 5.88 -1.46 1.37
N TRP A 36 6.37 -2.46 2.09
CA TRP A 36 6.09 -2.66 3.51
C TRP A 36 7.38 -2.57 4.31
N SER A 37 7.34 -1.97 5.49
CA SER A 37 8.48 -1.98 6.41
C SER A 37 8.69 -3.34 7.10
N LYS A 38 7.66 -4.20 7.11
CA LYS A 38 7.68 -5.56 7.65
C LYS A 38 6.89 -6.50 6.76
N THR A 39 7.31 -7.76 6.71
CA THR A 39 6.63 -8.85 5.99
C THR A 39 6.46 -10.06 6.89
N GLY A 40 5.53 -10.96 6.55
CA GLY A 40 5.21 -12.12 7.37
C GLY A 40 4.36 -11.76 8.60
N LYS A 41 4.44 -12.59 9.64
CA LYS A 41 3.70 -12.40 10.90
C LYS A 41 4.20 -11.15 11.64
N ILE A 42 3.27 -10.33 12.10
CA ILE A 42 3.53 -9.12 12.88
C ILE A 42 2.88 -9.32 14.25
N GLN A 43 3.70 -9.30 15.31
CA GLN A 43 3.23 -9.55 16.67
C GLN A 43 2.35 -8.41 17.19
N LEU A 44 1.43 -8.71 18.11
CA LEU A 44 0.57 -7.73 18.78
C LEU A 44 1.35 -6.48 19.20
N ASP A 45 0.77 -5.31 18.92
CA ASP A 45 1.32 -3.96 19.20
C ASP A 45 2.62 -3.61 18.43
N GLN A 46 3.13 -4.50 17.57
CA GLN A 46 4.23 -4.13 16.66
C GLN A 46 3.72 -3.23 15.54
N GLU A 47 4.46 -2.14 15.34
CA GLU A 47 4.22 -1.18 14.26
C GLU A 47 4.77 -1.64 12.92
N PHE A 48 4.06 -1.27 11.86
CA PHE A 48 4.49 -1.41 10.48
C PHE A 48 4.01 -0.20 9.66
N THR A 49 4.68 0.04 8.54
CA THR A 49 4.36 1.12 7.61
C THR A 49 4.19 0.54 6.21
N VAL A 50 3.12 0.97 5.55
CA VAL A 50 2.88 0.72 4.12
C VAL A 50 3.13 2.00 3.34
N THR A 51 3.88 1.88 2.25
CA THR A 51 4.12 2.95 1.28
C THR A 51 3.60 2.51 -0.07
N VAL A 52 2.74 3.34 -0.67
CA VAL A 52 2.15 3.11 -1.99
C VAL A 52 2.65 4.20 -2.92
N SER A 53 3.19 3.84 -4.08
CA SER A 53 3.70 4.79 -5.06
C SER A 53 3.15 4.49 -6.46
N VAL A 54 2.68 5.51 -7.17
CA VAL A 54 2.24 5.40 -8.56
C VAL A 54 2.93 6.46 -9.41
N GLN A 55 3.41 6.08 -10.59
CA GLN A 55 3.93 7.04 -11.56
C GLN A 55 2.80 7.48 -12.48
N LYS A 56 2.63 8.79 -12.63
CA LYS A 56 1.71 9.36 -13.62
C LYS A 56 2.37 10.47 -14.39
N ASN A 57 2.06 10.50 -15.68
CA ASN A 57 2.44 11.60 -16.55
C ASN A 57 1.42 12.71 -16.35
N ILE A 58 1.89 13.89 -15.96
CA ILE A 58 1.07 15.11 -15.96
C ILE A 58 1.39 15.89 -17.23
N GLY A 59 0.35 16.35 -17.92
CA GLY A 59 0.48 17.21 -19.08
C GLY A 59 0.54 18.68 -18.67
N LEU A 60 1.36 19.48 -19.35
CA LEU A 60 1.28 20.94 -19.27
C LEU A 60 0.15 21.40 -20.20
N PHE A 61 -0.77 22.22 -19.68
CA PHE A 61 -1.86 22.80 -20.46
C PHE A 61 -1.29 23.55 -21.68
N GLY A 62 -1.84 23.29 -22.88
CA GLY A 62 -1.45 23.98 -24.12
C GLY A 62 -0.48 23.23 -25.05
N GLY A 63 -0.28 21.92 -24.89
CA GLY A 63 0.52 21.12 -25.83
C GLY A 63 2.02 21.05 -25.51
N PHE A 64 2.44 21.57 -24.36
CA PHE A 64 3.76 21.31 -23.81
C PHE A 64 3.78 19.90 -23.22
N GLY A 65 4.84 19.14 -23.52
CA GLY A 65 4.93 17.68 -23.32
C GLY A 65 4.54 17.15 -21.93
N SER A 66 4.39 15.83 -21.85
CA SER A 66 4.12 15.15 -20.59
C SER A 66 5.43 14.76 -19.90
N PHE A 67 5.47 14.88 -18.58
CA PHE A 67 6.60 14.42 -17.78
C PHE A 67 6.11 13.52 -16.64
N PRO A 68 6.86 12.47 -16.29
CA PRO A 68 6.49 11.56 -15.23
C PRO A 68 6.68 12.20 -13.87
N ILE A 69 5.66 12.11 -13.02
CA ILE A 69 5.73 12.39 -11.59
C ILE A 69 5.41 11.13 -10.80
N THR A 70 5.97 11.02 -9.60
CA THR A 70 5.65 9.94 -8.66
C THR A 70 4.76 10.48 -7.55
N LEU A 71 3.54 9.94 -7.45
CA LEU A 71 2.66 10.17 -6.31
C LEU A 71 2.95 9.11 -5.25
N ARG A 72 3.15 9.53 -4.00
CA ARG A 72 3.44 8.64 -2.87
C ARG A 72 2.43 8.87 -1.75
N ALA A 73 1.91 7.79 -1.19
CA ALA A 73 1.10 7.78 0.02
C ALA A 73 1.70 6.81 1.04
N GLN A 74 1.60 7.16 2.33
CA GLN A 74 2.11 6.34 3.42
C GLN A 74 1.07 6.21 4.53
N ALA A 75 1.05 5.06 5.20
CA ALA A 75 0.25 4.83 6.40
C ALA A 75 1.01 3.92 7.36
N THR A 76 0.84 4.15 8.66
CA THR A 76 1.44 3.35 9.74
C THR A 76 0.32 2.76 10.58
N GLY A 77 0.48 1.50 10.99
CA GLY A 77 -0.49 0.75 11.79
C GLY A 77 0.21 -0.19 12.76
N LYS A 78 -0.58 -0.79 13.65
CA LYS A 78 -0.14 -1.74 14.66
C LYS A 78 -0.92 -3.05 14.54
N SER A 79 -0.25 -4.18 14.68
CA SER A 79 -0.92 -5.49 14.64
C SER A 79 -1.85 -5.68 15.85
N GLU A 80 -3.04 -6.22 15.58
CA GLU A 80 -4.05 -6.59 16.58
C GLU A 80 -3.99 -8.09 16.95
N VAL A 81 -3.08 -8.86 16.36
CA VAL A 81 -3.04 -10.33 16.50
C VAL A 81 -1.84 -10.78 17.30
N TYR A 82 -2.11 -11.63 18.29
CA TYR A 82 -1.07 -12.36 19.01
C TYR A 82 -0.68 -13.66 18.29
N TRP A 83 0.59 -13.80 17.97
CA TRP A 83 1.19 -15.04 17.46
C TRP A 83 1.91 -15.76 18.60
N LYS A 84 1.53 -17.02 18.86
CA LYS A 84 2.25 -17.91 19.79
C LYS A 84 3.55 -18.42 19.19
#